data_AF-A0A371BC47-F1
#
_entry.id   AF-A0A371BC47-F1
#
_cell.length_a   1.000
_cell.length_b   1.000
_cell.length_c   1.000
_cell.angle_alpha   90.00
_cell.angle_beta   90.00
_cell.angle_gamma   90.00
#
_symmetry.space_group_name_H-M   'P 1'
#
loop_
_entity.id
_entity.type
_entity.pdbx_description
1 polymer ?
#
loop_
_entity_poly.entity_id
_entity_poly.type
_entity_poly.pdbx_seq_one_letter_code
_entity_poly.pdbx_strand_id
1 'polypeptide(L)'
;MLHGLSGHETVKHSAKEYVRGIVHTNTIEGVFSIFKRGMRGNYQHCAEKNLHRYLAEFDFRYFTRAMTDGERAALAVKCGEGKRLTYRQPH
;
A
#
# COMPACT_ATOMS: atom_id res chain seq x y z
N MET A 1 36.94 -5.12 -11.33
CA MET A 1 35.62 -5.36 -11.95
C MET A 1 34.56 -5.11 -10.91
N LEU A 2 33.55 -4.29 -11.22
CA LEU A 2 32.48 -3.91 -10.31
C LEU A 2 31.57 -5.11 -10.02
N HIS A 3 31.43 -5.51 -8.75
CA HIS A 3 30.44 -6.49 -8.29
C HIS A 3 29.03 -5.84 -8.36
N GLY A 4 28.34 -6.00 -9.50
CA GLY A 4 26.94 -5.61 -9.62
C GLY A 4 26.03 -6.63 -8.93
N LEU A 5 25.22 -6.17 -7.97
CA LEU A 5 23.91 -6.74 -7.61
C LEU A 5 23.81 -8.28 -7.53
N SER A 6 24.71 -8.95 -6.81
CA SER A 6 24.78 -10.43 -6.75
C SER A 6 23.57 -11.13 -6.07
N GLY A 7 22.44 -10.45 -5.90
CA GLY A 7 21.18 -11.00 -5.35
C GLY A 7 19.90 -10.38 -5.94
N HIS A 8 20.00 -9.64 -7.06
CA HIS A 8 18.81 -9.13 -7.75
C HIS A 8 18.35 -10.10 -8.84
N GLU A 9 17.27 -10.81 -8.56
CA GLU A 9 16.68 -11.80 -9.46
C GLU A 9 15.52 -11.20 -10.27
N THR A 10 15.19 -11.82 -11.42
CA THR A 10 14.07 -11.39 -12.27
C THR A 10 13.28 -12.59 -12.79
N VAL A 11 12.07 -12.36 -13.31
CA VAL A 11 11.26 -13.36 -14.02
C VAL A 11 10.88 -12.84 -15.39
N LYS A 12 10.97 -13.68 -16.43
CA LYS A 12 10.67 -13.29 -17.81
C LYS A 12 9.26 -13.70 -18.21
N HIS A 13 8.30 -12.81 -17.95
CA HIS A 13 6.89 -13.01 -18.29
C HIS A 13 6.64 -13.26 -19.79
N SER A 14 7.44 -12.65 -20.69
CA SER A 14 7.32 -12.88 -22.14
C SER A 14 7.70 -14.30 -22.57
N ALA A 15 8.49 -15.00 -21.76
CA ALA A 15 8.82 -16.40 -21.94
C ALA A 15 7.86 -17.33 -21.15
N LYS A 16 6.73 -16.81 -20.65
CA LYS A 16 5.78 -17.50 -19.78
C LYS A 16 6.40 -17.98 -18.45
N GLU A 17 7.45 -17.32 -17.99
CA GLU A 17 8.04 -17.52 -16.66
C GLU A 17 7.45 -16.49 -15.68
N TYR A 18 6.66 -16.97 -14.72
CA TYR A 18 5.98 -16.14 -13.72
C TYR A 18 6.54 -16.32 -12.31
N VAL A 19 7.09 -17.50 -12.00
CA VAL A 19 7.63 -17.84 -10.67
C VAL A 19 8.88 -18.71 -10.85
N ARG A 20 9.95 -18.37 -10.14
CA ARG A 20 11.15 -19.21 -9.97
C ARG A 20 11.48 -19.31 -8.48
N GLY A 21 11.00 -20.36 -7.81
CA GLY A 21 11.14 -20.49 -6.35
C GLY A 21 10.50 -19.31 -5.61
N ILE A 22 11.29 -18.59 -4.82
CA ILE A 22 10.85 -17.37 -4.12
C ILE A 22 10.92 -16.10 -5.00
N VAL A 23 11.47 -16.21 -6.21
CA VAL A 23 11.57 -15.09 -7.16
C VAL A 23 10.25 -14.97 -7.92
N HIS A 24 9.44 -13.98 -7.53
CA HIS A 24 8.20 -13.64 -8.22
C HIS A 24 7.76 -12.21 -7.89
N THR A 25 6.94 -11.61 -8.76
CA THR A 25 6.34 -10.28 -8.55
C THR A 25 4.89 -10.35 -8.05
N ASN A 26 4.31 -11.54 -7.92
CA ASN A 26 2.90 -11.76 -7.56
C ASN A 26 2.44 -10.98 -6.31
N THR A 27 3.25 -10.95 -5.25
CA THR A 27 2.89 -10.25 -4.00
C THR A 27 2.69 -8.76 -4.24
N ILE A 28 3.66 -8.11 -4.90
CA ILE A 28 3.62 -6.66 -5.13
C ILE A 28 2.58 -6.30 -6.19
N GLU A 29 2.39 -7.14 -7.21
CA GLU A 29 1.32 -6.98 -8.20
C GLU A 29 -0.07 -7.08 -7.55
N GLY A 30 -0.24 -7.96 -6.56
CA GLY A 30 -1.44 -8.05 -5.75
C GLY A 30 -1.75 -6.75 -4.99
N VAL A 31 -0.74 -6.18 -4.32
CA VAL A 31 -0.85 -4.88 -3.63
C VAL A 31 -1.33 -3.80 -4.61
N PHE A 32 -0.65 -3.64 -5.73
CA PHE A 32 -0.98 -2.60 -6.71
C PHE A 32 -2.32 -2.81 -7.39
N SER A 33 -2.76 -4.06 -7.53
CA SER A 33 -4.08 -4.38 -8.10
C SER A 33 -5.21 -3.89 -7.20
N ILE A 34 -5.08 -4.04 -5.87
CA ILE A 34 -6.04 -3.51 -4.89
C ILE A 34 -6.04 -1.98 -4.91
N PHE A 35 -4.86 -1.37 -4.90
CA PHE A 35 -4.71 0.10 -4.98
C PHE A 35 -5.42 0.67 -6.22
N LYS A 36 -5.08 0.18 -7.42
CA LYS A 36 -5.66 0.65 -8.69
C LYS A 36 -7.18 0.50 -8.72
N ARG A 37 -7.74 -0.59 -8.17
CA ARG A 37 -9.18 -0.80 -8.11
C ARG A 37 -9.85 0.22 -7.19
N GLY A 38 -9.30 0.47 -6.01
CA GLY A 38 -9.88 1.45 -5.09
C GLY A 38 -9.70 2.90 -5.58
N MET A 39 -8.66 3.22 -6.35
CA MET A 39 -8.56 4.52 -7.02
C MET A 39 -9.68 4.73 -8.04
N ARG A 40 -10.06 3.69 -8.80
CA ARG A 40 -11.16 3.78 -9.76
C ARG A 40 -12.54 3.79 -9.09
N GLY A 41 -12.74 3.04 -8.02
CA GLY A 41 -14.03 2.88 -7.35
C GLY A 41 -14.29 3.90 -6.25
N ASN A 42 -13.40 3.95 -5.26
CA ASN A 42 -13.61 4.76 -4.04
C ASN A 42 -13.13 6.20 -4.23
N TYR A 43 -11.98 6.40 -4.87
CA TYR A 43 -11.35 7.72 -5.03
C TYR A 43 -11.46 8.23 -6.46
N GLN A 44 -12.67 8.18 -7.05
CA GLN A 44 -12.91 8.65 -8.43
C GLN A 44 -12.47 10.10 -8.65
N HIS A 45 -12.57 10.95 -7.62
CA HIS A 45 -12.09 12.33 -7.61
C HIS A 45 -10.79 12.48 -6.80
N CYS A 46 -9.80 11.66 -7.12
CA CYS A 46 -8.48 11.75 -6.50
C CYS A 46 -7.78 13.06 -6.87
N ALA A 47 -7.57 13.93 -5.87
CA ALA A 47 -6.66 15.07 -6.01
C ALA A 47 -5.21 14.64 -5.69
N GLU A 48 -4.26 15.01 -6.56
CA GLU A 48 -2.83 14.69 -6.42
C GLU A 48 -2.26 15.08 -5.04
N LYS A 49 -2.68 16.23 -4.50
CA LYS A 49 -2.28 16.72 -3.17
C LYS A 49 -2.56 15.72 -2.03
N ASN A 50 -3.48 14.78 -2.22
CA ASN A 50 -3.86 13.78 -1.22
C ASN A 50 -3.28 12.39 -1.49
N LEU A 51 -2.47 12.21 -2.55
CA LEU A 51 -1.98 10.89 -2.96
C LEU A 51 -1.25 10.14 -1.83
N HIS A 52 -0.44 10.87 -1.06
CA HIS A 52 0.25 10.34 0.10
C HIS A 52 -0.70 9.75 1.17
N ARG A 53 -1.90 10.33 1.33
CA ARG A 53 -2.91 9.84 2.28
C ARG A 53 -3.58 8.57 1.79
N TYR A 54 -3.88 8.50 0.48
CA TYR A 54 -4.44 7.29 -0.10
C TYR A 54 -3.46 6.13 0.03
N LEU A 55 -2.18 6.33 -0.34
CA LEU A 55 -1.14 5.31 -0.18
C LEU A 55 -1.03 4.82 1.27
N ALA A 56 -0.92 5.73 2.23
CA ALA A 56 -0.85 5.37 3.65
C ALA A 56 -2.06 4.54 4.12
N GLU A 57 -3.26 4.85 3.63
CA GLU A 57 -4.47 4.10 3.95
C GLU A 57 -4.47 2.69 3.33
N PHE A 58 -4.06 2.56 2.06
CA PHE A 58 -3.96 1.25 1.41
C PHE A 58 -2.88 0.38 2.04
N ASP A 59 -1.74 0.95 2.42
CA ASP A 59 -0.69 0.26 3.16
C ASP A 59 -1.23 -0.24 4.49
N PHE A 60 -1.91 0.62 5.24
CA PHE A 60 -2.56 0.24 6.50
C PHE A 60 -3.55 -0.92 6.29
N ARG A 61 -4.44 -0.83 5.30
CA ARG A 61 -5.40 -1.91 4.98
C ARG A 61 -4.71 -3.20 4.56
N TYR A 62 -3.64 -3.13 3.77
CA TYR A 62 -2.93 -4.31 3.29
C TYR A 62 -2.19 -5.01 4.44
N PHE A 63 -1.49 -4.28 5.30
CA PHE A 63 -0.74 -4.86 6.43
C PHE A 63 -1.64 -5.39 7.55
N THR A 64 -2.85 -4.83 7.70
CA THR A 64 -3.82 -5.27 8.71
C THR A 64 -4.87 -6.25 8.18
N ARG A 65 -4.71 -6.77 6.96
CA ARG A 65 -5.70 -7.62 6.29
C ARG A 65 -6.03 -8.94 7.01
N ALA A 66 -5.12 -9.42 7.85
CA ALA A 66 -5.29 -10.65 8.63
C ALA A 66 -5.94 -10.40 10.00
N MET A 67 -6.11 -9.14 10.39
CA MET A 67 -6.75 -8.76 11.66
C MET A 67 -8.27 -8.76 11.52
N THR A 68 -8.95 -9.00 12.63
CA THR A 68 -10.39 -8.77 12.72
C THR A 68 -10.71 -7.28 12.59
N ASP A 69 -11.95 -6.97 12.22
CA ASP A 69 -12.39 -5.58 12.05
C ASP A 69 -12.27 -4.78 13.36
N GLY A 70 -12.54 -5.41 14.51
CA GLY A 70 -12.40 -4.79 15.83
C GLY A 70 -10.94 -4.43 16.17
N GLU A 71 -10.00 -5.35 15.94
CA GLU A 71 -8.58 -5.10 16.16
C GLU A 71 -8.04 -4.01 15.24
N ARG A 72 -8.44 -4.04 13.96
CA ARG A 72 -8.04 -3.02 12.99
C ARG A 72 -8.60 -1.64 13.35
N ALA A 73 -9.84 -1.58 13.84
CA ALA A 73 -10.45 -0.33 14.31
C ALA A 73 -9.70 0.24 15.53
N ALA A 74 -9.37 -0.60 16.52
CA ALA A 74 -8.60 -0.20 17.68
C ALA A 74 -7.20 0.34 17.29
N LEU A 75 -6.53 -0.32 16.34
CA LEU A 75 -5.24 0.13 15.82
C LEU A 75 -5.35 1.49 15.10
N ALA A 76 -6.40 1.69 14.29
CA ALA A 76 -6.62 2.95 13.59
C ALA A 76 -6.82 4.13 14.57
N VAL A 77 -7.56 3.92 15.67
CA VAL A 77 -7.73 4.92 16.73
C VAL A 77 -6.39 5.27 17.37
N LYS A 78 -5.55 4.26 17.67
CA LYS A 78 -4.21 4.48 18.22
C LYS A 78 -3.31 5.32 17.31
N CYS A 79 -3.42 5.17 15.98
CA CYS A 79 -2.65 5.98 15.03
C CYS A 79 -3.01 7.48 15.04
N GLY A 80 -4.15 7.85 15.64
CA GLY A 80 -4.59 9.23 15.84
C GLY A 80 -4.04 9.90 17.10
N GLU A 81 -3.36 9.16 17.98
CA GLU A 81 -2.75 9.71 19.18
C GLU A 81 -1.76 10.83 18.83
N GLY A 82 -1.82 11.94 19.57
CA GLY A 82 -0.99 13.13 19.32
C GLY A 82 -1.38 13.97 18.09
N LYS A 83 -2.32 13.53 17.26
CA LYS A 83 -2.78 14.23 16.04
C LYS A 83 -4.16 14.83 16.24
N ARG A 84 -4.25 15.86 17.09
CA ARG A 84 -5.53 16.56 17.34
C ARG A 84 -5.75 17.67 16.32
N LEU A 85 -6.83 17.58 15.55
CA LEU A 85 -7.31 18.70 14.75
C LEU A 85 -8.13 19.64 15.64
N THR A 86 -7.77 20.92 15.67
CA THR A 86 -8.55 21.96 16.35
C THR A 86 -9.28 22.80 15.32
N TYR A 87 -10.47 23.29 15.67
CA TYR A 87 -11.15 24.28 14.85
C TYR A 87 -10.29 25.54 14.72
N ARG A 88 -10.32 26.15 13.53
CA ARG A 88 -9.75 27.48 13.31
C ARG A 88 -10.51 28.46 14.21
N GLN A 89 -9.80 29.05 15.17
CA GLN A 89 -10.39 30.05 16.05
C GLN A 89 -10.75 31.29 15.22
N PRO A 90 -11.95 31.88 15.41
CA PRO A 90 -12.24 33.20 14.88
C PRO A 90 -11.34 34.22 15.60
N HIS A 91 -10.73 35.11 14.84
CA HIS A 91 -9.89 36.18 15.35
C HIS A 91 -10.70 37.45 15.57
#